data_AF-A0A1V4EC90-F1
#
_entry.id   AF-A0A1V4EC90-F1
#
_cell.length_a   1.000
_cell.length_b   1.000
_cell.length_c   1.000
_cell.angle_alpha   90.00
_cell.angle_beta   90.00
_cell.angle_gamma   90.00
#
_symmetry.space_group_name_H-M   'P 1'
#
loop_
_entity.id
_entity.type
_entity.pdbx_description
1 polymer ?
#
loop_
_entity_poly.entity_id
_entity_poly.type
_entity_poly.pdbx_seq_one_letter_code
_entity_poly.pdbx_strand_id
1 'polypeptide(L)'
;MPRPFPRPRLRSTAAVFTTMSALAATSLITGPSAAEPFSAAACALTRTEAHHSEGVDTWNAAYPQPTRTLDAVMVFLSFPDATPRTTPDQLAADHFPATSRFFEQASYGRFTLRPHPLRNWIRMPRPSTSYVIERDWSASHRADYLRDALAAADGQVDFSRYDVVYFVADPDAPGVDSDATKVVNLDTPMRADGTDIRRVVTVFEQHPPDRLVLAHETGHVFDLPDLYHRPVDGKGDWDTYVGDWDLMGSQFGLAPDLFGWHKWKLGWLDPRQVTCVGKPTRLTLEPLGAGPGTPVAGRPAFGLGRGTKLAVVRTGPETALAFEARSPAGNDAGTCKEGVLVYRVRAGAASGGGPIQVIDAHPHTEACWEASVYPPLADAPVALGESFTVPGDDVRVEVEGRTVAGAWTVKITP
;
A
#
# COMPACT_ATOMS: atom_id res chain seq x y z
N MET A 1 75.35 -58.32 23.62
CA MET A 1 74.47 -57.94 22.50
C MET A 1 73.02 -58.11 22.92
N PRO A 2 72.12 -57.19 22.55
CA PRO A 2 70.85 -56.96 23.25
C PRO A 2 69.77 -57.98 22.85
N ARG A 3 68.84 -58.27 23.78
CA ARG A 3 67.51 -58.80 23.47
C ARG A 3 66.45 -57.70 23.71
N PRO A 4 65.48 -57.54 22.80
CA PRO A 4 64.54 -56.42 22.80
C PRO A 4 63.28 -56.74 23.63
N PHE A 5 62.74 -55.71 24.30
CA PHE A 5 61.39 -55.75 24.86
C PHE A 5 60.35 -55.25 23.83
N PRO A 6 59.11 -55.78 23.82
CA PRO A 6 58.09 -55.46 22.84
C PRO A 6 57.33 -54.16 23.17
N ARG A 7 56.93 -53.44 22.12
CA ARG A 7 56.02 -52.27 22.19
C ARG A 7 54.58 -52.70 22.49
N PRO A 8 53.83 -51.96 23.32
CA PRO A 8 52.37 -52.06 23.33
C PRO A 8 51.78 -51.13 22.25
N ARG A 9 51.03 -51.70 21.31
CA ARG A 9 50.02 -51.00 20.52
C ARG A 9 48.64 -51.33 21.08
N LEU A 10 47.68 -50.42 20.88
CA LEU A 10 46.26 -50.48 21.29
C LEU A 10 45.91 -49.77 22.61
N ARG A 11 46.11 -48.46 22.66
CA ARG A 11 45.30 -47.57 23.54
C ARG A 11 44.74 -46.32 22.85
N SER A 12 44.96 -46.15 21.55
CA SER A 12 44.54 -44.92 20.84
C SER A 12 43.22 -45.03 20.08
N THR A 13 42.69 -46.23 19.84
CA THR A 13 41.47 -46.41 19.03
C THR A 13 40.19 -46.39 19.85
N ALA A 14 40.23 -46.79 21.13
CA ALA A 14 39.05 -46.80 21.99
C ALA A 14 38.60 -45.39 22.40
N ALA A 15 39.54 -44.45 22.60
CA ALA A 15 39.22 -43.09 23.05
C ALA A 15 38.54 -42.25 21.95
N VAL A 16 38.83 -42.50 20.67
CA VAL A 16 38.27 -41.74 19.53
C VAL A 16 36.80 -42.12 19.29
N PHE A 17 36.43 -43.38 19.51
CA PHE A 17 35.06 -43.84 19.30
C PHE A 17 34.08 -43.33 20.37
N THR A 18 34.49 -43.20 21.63
CA THR A 18 33.61 -42.67 22.69
C THR A 18 33.35 -41.17 22.54
N THR A 19 34.31 -40.39 22.03
CA THR A 19 34.09 -38.95 21.76
C THR A 19 33.19 -38.70 20.55
N MET A 20 33.21 -39.55 19.52
CA MET A 20 32.32 -39.38 18.37
C MET A 20 30.86 -39.75 18.66
N SER A 21 30.60 -40.73 19.54
CA SER A 21 29.21 -41.08 19.90
C SER A 21 28.52 -40.03 20.77
N ALA A 22 29.28 -39.28 21.58
CA ALA A 22 28.73 -38.17 22.39
C ALA A 22 28.39 -36.92 21.55
N LEU A 23 29.14 -36.67 20.46
CA LEU A 23 28.85 -35.60 19.50
C LEU A 23 27.67 -35.94 18.58
N ALA A 24 27.47 -37.22 18.23
CA ALA A 24 26.32 -37.64 17.43
C ALA A 24 24.99 -37.61 18.22
N ALA A 25 25.02 -37.90 19.52
CA ALA A 25 23.82 -37.90 20.37
C ALA A 25 23.29 -36.48 20.70
N THR A 26 24.11 -35.44 20.57
CA THR A 26 23.69 -34.03 20.73
C THR A 26 23.27 -33.37 19.42
N SER A 27 23.47 -34.05 18.28
CA SER A 27 23.20 -33.50 16.94
C SER A 27 21.89 -34.01 16.29
N LEU A 28 21.13 -34.88 16.97
CA LEU A 28 19.96 -35.55 16.39
C LEU A 28 18.61 -35.24 17.08
N ILE A 29 18.54 -34.18 17.89
CA ILE A 29 17.24 -33.60 18.24
C ILE A 29 16.91 -32.53 17.18
N THR A 30 16.66 -32.97 15.95
CA THR A 30 15.87 -32.20 14.98
C THR A 30 14.41 -32.48 15.27
N GLY A 31 13.91 -31.97 16.40
CA GLY A 31 12.48 -31.67 16.50
C GLY A 31 12.17 -30.54 15.53
N PRO A 32 10.96 -30.47 14.94
CA PRO A 32 10.58 -29.29 14.17
C PRO A 32 10.74 -28.09 15.11
N SER A 33 11.64 -27.17 14.76
CA SER A 33 11.79 -25.93 15.53
C SER A 33 10.42 -25.26 15.51
N ALA A 34 9.82 -25.18 16.69
CA ALA A 34 8.54 -24.53 16.92
C ALA A 34 8.59 -23.13 16.30
N ALA A 35 7.56 -22.79 15.51
CA ALA A 35 7.19 -21.50 14.95
C ALA A 35 8.34 -20.50 14.76
N GLU A 36 8.61 -20.09 13.51
CA GLU A 36 9.40 -18.88 13.28
C GLU A 36 8.87 -17.77 14.20
N PRO A 37 9.68 -17.26 15.15
CA PRO A 37 9.18 -16.41 16.24
C PRO A 37 8.64 -15.05 15.75
N PHE A 38 8.67 -14.82 14.43
CA PHE A 38 8.23 -13.62 13.72
C PHE A 38 7.38 -13.96 12.48
N SER A 39 6.74 -15.13 12.44
CA SER A 39 5.87 -15.46 11.30
C SER A 39 4.61 -14.62 11.32
N ALA A 40 4.53 -13.64 10.42
CA ALA A 40 3.32 -12.88 10.14
C ALA A 40 2.21 -13.76 9.54
N ALA A 41 2.53 -14.98 9.09
CA ALA A 41 1.58 -15.90 8.47
C ALA A 41 0.44 -16.32 9.42
N ALA A 42 0.66 -16.31 10.74
CA ALA A 42 -0.36 -16.71 11.71
C ALA A 42 -1.58 -15.78 11.76
N CYS A 43 -1.41 -14.52 11.34
CA CYS A 43 -2.47 -13.50 11.31
C CYS A 43 -2.74 -12.97 9.90
N ALA A 44 -2.08 -13.52 8.88
CA ALA A 44 -2.39 -13.23 7.49
C ALA A 44 -3.82 -13.70 7.17
N LEU A 45 -4.57 -12.86 6.46
CA LEU A 45 -5.85 -13.25 5.89
C LEU A 45 -5.62 -13.88 4.51
N THR A 46 -6.43 -14.88 4.19
CA THR A 46 -6.37 -15.55 2.89
C THR A 46 -6.95 -14.66 1.80
N ARG A 47 -6.27 -14.58 0.66
CA ARG A 47 -6.78 -13.91 -0.54
C ARG A 47 -8.08 -14.58 -1.00
N THR A 48 -9.11 -13.76 -1.17
CA THR A 48 -10.41 -14.19 -1.67
C THR A 48 -10.59 -13.80 -3.13
N GLU A 49 -11.70 -14.21 -3.72
CA GLU A 49 -12.10 -13.80 -5.08
C GLU A 49 -12.79 -12.42 -5.11
N ALA A 50 -12.86 -11.71 -3.98
CA ALA A 50 -13.35 -10.34 -3.95
C ALA A 50 -12.45 -9.43 -4.80
N HIS A 51 -13.06 -8.51 -5.56
CA HIS A 51 -12.34 -7.52 -6.34
C HIS A 51 -11.49 -6.65 -5.40
N HIS A 52 -10.16 -6.68 -5.60
CA HIS A 52 -9.16 -6.08 -4.72
C HIS A 52 -9.16 -6.62 -3.27
N SER A 53 -9.28 -7.95 -3.11
CA SER A 53 -9.25 -8.63 -1.80
C SER A 53 -8.12 -8.14 -0.87
N GLU A 54 -8.41 -7.99 0.42
CA GLU A 54 -7.43 -7.64 1.45
C GLU A 54 -6.66 -8.83 2.04
N GLY A 55 -6.74 -10.01 1.42
CA GLY A 55 -5.87 -11.12 1.80
C GLY A 55 -4.40 -10.85 1.45
N VAL A 56 -3.49 -11.30 2.32
CA VAL A 56 -2.04 -11.03 2.25
C VAL A 56 -1.19 -12.29 2.29
N ASP A 57 -1.81 -13.46 2.28
CA ASP A 57 -1.11 -14.75 2.24
C ASP A 57 -0.42 -15.03 0.89
N THR A 58 -0.95 -14.45 -0.19
CA THR A 58 -0.42 -14.57 -1.56
C THR A 58 -0.58 -13.26 -2.33
N TRP A 59 0.34 -12.99 -3.27
CA TRP A 59 0.22 -11.87 -4.20
C TRP A 59 -0.67 -12.23 -5.39
N ASN A 60 -1.50 -11.27 -5.82
CA ASN A 60 -2.29 -11.41 -7.03
C ASN A 60 -1.43 -11.21 -8.28
N ALA A 61 -0.98 -12.33 -8.88
CA ALA A 61 -0.10 -12.31 -10.05
C ALA A 61 -0.72 -11.66 -11.30
N ALA A 62 -2.01 -11.33 -11.30
CA ALA A 62 -2.62 -10.52 -12.35
C ALA A 62 -2.15 -9.06 -12.31
N TYR A 63 -1.57 -8.59 -11.20
CA TYR A 63 -1.10 -7.21 -10.99
C TYR A 63 0.43 -7.17 -10.83
N PRO A 64 1.11 -6.13 -11.33
CA PRO A 64 2.53 -5.94 -11.06
C PRO A 64 2.75 -5.67 -9.57
N GLN A 65 3.70 -6.39 -8.95
CA GLN A 65 4.05 -6.15 -7.57
C GLN A 65 5.02 -4.96 -7.46
N PRO A 66 4.73 -3.90 -6.68
CA PRO A 66 5.54 -2.70 -6.63
C PRO A 66 6.72 -2.85 -5.65
N THR A 67 7.64 -3.79 -5.89
CA THR A 67 8.81 -4.07 -5.02
C THR A 67 10.15 -3.76 -5.69
N ARG A 68 10.10 -3.12 -6.86
CA ARG A 68 11.25 -2.67 -7.66
C ARG A 68 10.91 -1.38 -8.38
N THR A 69 11.86 -0.80 -9.11
CA THR A 69 11.50 0.27 -10.05
C THR A 69 10.53 -0.28 -11.11
N LEU A 70 9.41 0.42 -11.30
CA LEU A 70 8.45 0.19 -12.37
C LEU A 70 8.45 1.40 -13.31
N ASP A 71 8.50 1.14 -14.62
CA ASP A 71 8.52 2.17 -15.65
C ASP A 71 7.11 2.53 -16.11
N ALA A 72 6.78 3.83 -16.10
CA ALA A 72 5.44 4.31 -16.43
C ALA A 72 5.48 5.30 -17.59
N VAL A 73 4.86 4.98 -18.71
CA VAL A 73 4.75 5.92 -19.84
C VAL A 73 3.57 6.85 -19.67
N MET A 74 3.76 8.14 -19.94
CA MET A 74 2.65 9.09 -20.08
C MET A 74 2.50 9.48 -21.54
N VAL A 75 1.36 9.11 -22.11
CA VAL A 75 1.01 9.40 -23.50
C VAL A 75 -0.06 10.49 -23.50
N PHE A 76 0.26 11.62 -24.11
CA PHE A 76 -0.59 12.81 -24.11
C PHE A 76 -1.44 12.84 -25.38
N LEU A 77 -2.76 12.93 -25.24
CA LEU A 77 -3.74 12.72 -26.28
C LEU A 77 -4.50 14.01 -26.59
N SER A 78 -4.36 14.53 -27.81
CA SER A 78 -5.11 15.68 -28.30
C SER A 78 -6.23 15.24 -29.23
N PHE A 79 -7.25 16.09 -29.41
CA PHE A 79 -8.43 15.74 -30.21
C PHE A 79 -8.63 16.69 -31.38
N PRO A 80 -9.29 16.25 -32.47
CA PRO A 80 -9.52 17.11 -33.64
C PRO A 80 -10.36 18.37 -33.40
N ASP A 81 -11.23 18.35 -32.39
CA ASP A 81 -12.13 19.44 -31.98
C ASP A 81 -11.52 20.37 -30.92
N ALA A 82 -10.27 20.13 -30.52
CA ALA A 82 -9.56 20.93 -29.54
C ALA A 82 -8.14 21.30 -30.04
N THR A 83 -7.59 22.38 -29.50
CA THR A 83 -6.17 22.71 -29.66
C THR A 83 -5.59 22.87 -28.26
N PRO A 84 -4.67 21.98 -27.83
CA PRO A 84 -4.15 22.02 -26.48
C PRO A 84 -3.50 23.36 -26.18
N ARG A 85 -3.86 23.97 -25.04
CA ARG A 85 -3.23 25.21 -24.55
C ARG A 85 -2.09 24.93 -23.58
N THR A 86 -2.07 23.74 -22.99
CA THR A 86 -1.04 23.25 -22.07
C THR A 86 -0.09 22.29 -22.79
N THR A 87 1.17 22.27 -22.38
CA THR A 87 2.18 21.36 -22.94
C THR A 87 2.23 20.03 -22.18
N PRO A 88 2.66 18.93 -22.82
CA PRO A 88 2.91 17.65 -22.14
C PRO A 88 3.85 17.77 -20.93
N ASP A 89 4.89 18.59 -21.02
CA ASP A 89 5.84 18.81 -19.92
C ASP A 89 5.17 19.49 -18.71
N GLN A 90 4.22 20.41 -18.93
CA GLN A 90 3.45 21.04 -17.85
C GLN A 90 2.51 20.03 -17.18
N LEU A 91 1.77 19.24 -17.97
CA LEU A 91 0.88 18.20 -17.43
C LEU A 91 1.66 17.09 -16.70
N ALA A 92 2.85 16.73 -17.19
CA ALA A 92 3.74 15.81 -16.47
C ALA A 92 4.19 16.40 -15.13
N ALA A 93 4.52 17.70 -15.10
CA ALA A 93 4.99 18.40 -13.91
C ALA A 93 3.89 18.58 -12.84
N ASP A 94 2.62 18.54 -13.22
CA ASP A 94 1.50 18.56 -12.25
C ASP A 94 1.50 17.33 -11.34
N HIS A 95 1.90 16.18 -11.87
CA HIS A 95 1.87 14.91 -11.14
C HIS A 95 3.26 14.48 -10.63
N PHE A 96 4.31 14.78 -11.39
CA PHE A 96 5.68 14.35 -11.08
C PHE A 96 6.57 15.54 -10.72
N PRO A 97 7.42 15.40 -9.68
CA PRO A 97 7.78 14.17 -8.95
C PRO A 97 6.90 13.85 -7.73
N ALA A 98 5.76 14.52 -7.54
CA ALA A 98 4.92 14.32 -6.35
C ALA A 98 4.47 12.85 -6.19
N THR A 99 3.95 12.22 -7.24
CA THR A 99 3.54 10.80 -7.23
C THR A 99 4.70 9.85 -6.97
N SER A 100 5.86 10.04 -7.63
CA SER A 100 7.05 9.21 -7.36
C SER A 100 7.50 9.31 -5.91
N ARG A 101 7.53 10.53 -5.34
CA ARG A 101 7.93 10.76 -3.95
C ARG A 101 6.94 10.15 -2.95
N PHE A 102 5.65 10.19 -3.24
CA PHE A 102 4.63 9.55 -2.39
C PHE A 102 4.94 8.06 -2.21
N PHE A 103 5.15 7.35 -3.32
CA PHE A 103 5.44 5.92 -3.33
C PHE A 103 6.81 5.58 -2.74
N GLU A 104 7.84 6.39 -3.01
CA GLU A 104 9.16 6.21 -2.42
C GLU A 104 9.10 6.33 -0.89
N GLN A 105 8.35 7.31 -0.36
CA GLN A 105 8.13 7.47 1.08
C GLN A 105 7.29 6.33 1.67
N ALA A 106 6.16 6.00 1.05
CA ALA A 106 5.24 4.97 1.53
C ALA A 106 5.92 3.59 1.62
N SER A 107 6.81 3.29 0.67
CA SER A 107 7.54 2.03 0.55
C SER A 107 8.89 1.98 1.28
N TYR A 108 9.27 3.06 1.99
CA TYR A 108 10.59 3.17 2.63
C TYR A 108 11.76 3.02 1.64
N GLY A 109 11.59 3.51 0.41
CA GLY A 109 12.55 3.42 -0.68
C GLY A 109 12.63 2.07 -1.39
N ARG A 110 11.72 1.12 -1.09
CA ARG A 110 11.69 -0.20 -1.76
C ARG A 110 11.07 -0.13 -3.16
N PHE A 111 10.24 0.86 -3.41
CA PHE A 111 9.51 1.04 -4.65
C PHE A 111 9.84 2.40 -5.28
N THR A 112 9.96 2.44 -6.60
CA THR A 112 10.09 3.68 -7.36
C THR A 112 9.23 3.60 -8.61
N LEU A 113 8.27 4.50 -8.74
CA LEU A 113 7.56 4.72 -9.99
C LEU A 113 8.34 5.72 -10.84
N ARG A 114 8.88 5.29 -11.98
CA ARG A 114 9.70 6.14 -12.87
C ARG A 114 8.89 6.59 -14.09
N PRO A 115 8.55 7.89 -14.21
CA PRO A 115 7.78 8.40 -15.33
C PRO A 115 8.63 8.57 -16.59
N HIS A 116 8.04 8.25 -17.74
CA HIS A 116 8.55 8.52 -19.09
C HIS A 116 7.49 9.30 -19.86
N PRO A 117 7.36 10.62 -19.62
CA PRO A 117 6.40 11.44 -20.35
C PRO A 117 6.85 11.65 -21.79
N LEU A 118 5.93 11.46 -22.74
CA LEU A 118 6.15 11.92 -24.10
C LEU A 118 6.15 13.44 -24.15
N ARG A 119 6.94 14.01 -25.08
CA ARG A 119 7.06 15.46 -25.24
C ARG A 119 6.09 16.06 -26.25
N ASN A 120 5.33 15.22 -26.94
CA ASN A 120 4.42 15.61 -28.00
C ASN A 120 3.02 15.08 -27.72
N TRP A 121 2.05 15.79 -28.28
CA TRP A 121 0.67 15.33 -28.36
C TRP A 121 0.55 14.26 -29.46
N ILE A 122 -0.16 13.19 -29.15
CA ILE A 122 -0.62 12.18 -30.10
C ILE A 122 -2.08 12.50 -30.42
N ARG A 123 -2.38 12.77 -31.69
CA ARG A 123 -3.72 13.18 -32.11
C ARG A 123 -4.63 11.96 -32.24
N MET A 124 -5.73 11.98 -31.49
CA MET A 124 -6.80 11.00 -31.56
C MET A 124 -7.54 11.08 -32.91
N PRO A 125 -8.10 9.97 -33.41
CA PRO A 125 -8.75 9.94 -34.72
C PRO A 125 -10.14 10.60 -34.74
N ARG A 126 -10.79 10.74 -33.57
CA ARG A 126 -12.15 11.30 -33.45
C ARG A 126 -12.19 12.49 -32.47
N PRO A 127 -13.17 13.41 -32.62
CA PRO A 127 -13.43 14.48 -31.66
C PRO A 127 -13.59 13.95 -30.22
N SER A 128 -13.13 14.71 -29.23
CA SER A 128 -13.27 14.39 -27.79
C SER A 128 -14.71 14.05 -27.42
N THR A 129 -15.66 14.85 -27.92
CA THR A 129 -17.10 14.71 -27.70
C THR A 129 -17.69 13.38 -28.17
N SER A 130 -17.02 12.66 -29.08
CA SER A 130 -17.49 11.34 -29.56
C SER A 130 -17.24 10.20 -28.57
N TYR A 131 -16.31 10.39 -27.63
CA TYR A 131 -15.96 9.39 -26.63
C TYR A 131 -16.82 9.48 -25.37
N VAL A 132 -17.64 10.55 -25.22
CA VAL A 132 -18.58 10.72 -24.10
C VAL A 132 -17.90 10.42 -22.76
N ILE A 133 -16.74 11.02 -22.52
CA ILE A 133 -15.97 10.81 -21.28
C ILE A 133 -16.74 11.51 -20.16
N GLU A 134 -17.20 10.71 -19.20
CA GLU A 134 -18.02 11.15 -18.06
C GLU A 134 -17.82 10.20 -16.87
N ARG A 135 -18.15 10.62 -15.65
CA ARG A 135 -17.96 9.81 -14.42
C ARG A 135 -18.48 8.36 -14.54
N ASP A 136 -19.73 8.18 -14.99
CA ASP A 136 -20.36 6.87 -15.22
C ASP A 136 -20.15 6.37 -16.66
N TRP A 137 -18.91 6.48 -17.15
CA TRP A 137 -18.52 6.19 -18.53
C TRP A 137 -18.98 4.81 -19.03
N SER A 138 -19.70 4.79 -20.15
CA SER A 138 -20.17 3.54 -20.76
C SER A 138 -19.00 2.65 -21.21
N ALA A 139 -19.15 1.33 -21.02
CA ALA A 139 -18.11 0.38 -21.36
C ALA A 139 -17.73 0.40 -22.85
N SER A 140 -18.70 0.62 -23.74
CA SER A 140 -18.45 0.69 -25.19
C SER A 140 -17.69 1.95 -25.58
N HIS A 141 -18.07 3.12 -25.07
CA HIS A 141 -17.36 4.38 -25.34
C HIS A 141 -15.95 4.38 -24.75
N ARG A 142 -15.78 3.80 -23.55
CA ARG A 142 -14.46 3.58 -22.95
C ARG A 142 -13.57 2.66 -23.79
N ALA A 143 -14.11 1.53 -24.25
CA ALA A 143 -13.34 0.61 -25.10
C ALA A 143 -12.93 1.27 -26.42
N ASP A 144 -13.83 2.07 -27.00
CA ASP A 144 -13.57 2.88 -28.19
C ASP A 144 -12.42 3.88 -28.00
N TYR A 145 -12.42 4.62 -26.88
CA TYR A 145 -11.35 5.54 -26.53
C TYR A 145 -10.01 4.83 -26.36
N LEU A 146 -9.97 3.77 -25.54
CA LEU A 146 -8.72 3.06 -25.24
C LEU A 146 -8.10 2.41 -26.47
N ARG A 147 -8.93 1.82 -27.34
CA ARG A 147 -8.47 1.24 -28.61
C ARG A 147 -7.89 2.31 -29.53
N ASP A 148 -8.56 3.44 -29.68
CA ASP A 148 -8.09 4.52 -30.55
C ASP A 148 -6.80 5.16 -29.99
N ALA A 149 -6.73 5.35 -28.67
CA ALA A 149 -5.54 5.87 -27.99
C ALA A 149 -4.34 4.95 -28.18
N LEU A 150 -4.54 3.64 -27.99
CA LEU A 150 -3.49 2.65 -28.20
C LEU A 150 -3.04 2.64 -29.67
N ALA A 151 -3.98 2.56 -30.62
CA ALA A 151 -3.66 2.52 -32.05
C ALA A 151 -2.94 3.79 -32.54
N ALA A 152 -3.28 4.96 -32.01
CA ALA A 152 -2.61 6.21 -32.33
C ALA A 152 -1.19 6.29 -31.75
N ALA A 153 -0.94 5.63 -30.61
CA ALA A 153 0.33 5.65 -29.90
C ALA A 153 1.31 4.54 -30.29
N ASP A 154 0.82 3.38 -30.75
CA ASP A 154 1.60 2.16 -31.06
C ASP A 154 2.80 2.43 -31.99
N GLY A 155 2.61 3.25 -33.02
CA GLY A 155 3.71 3.61 -33.94
C GLY A 155 4.81 4.51 -33.35
N GLN A 156 4.62 5.04 -32.13
CA GLN A 156 5.51 5.99 -31.46
C GLN A 156 6.01 5.50 -30.10
N VAL A 157 5.34 4.51 -29.50
CA VAL A 157 5.61 4.02 -28.15
C VAL A 157 5.73 2.50 -28.20
N ASP A 158 6.90 1.99 -27.81
CA ASP A 158 7.08 0.56 -27.54
C ASP A 158 6.56 0.24 -26.13
N PHE A 159 5.32 -0.23 -26.05
CA PHE A 159 4.61 -0.55 -24.81
C PHE A 159 5.24 -1.73 -24.06
N SER A 160 6.04 -2.57 -24.70
CA SER A 160 6.73 -3.69 -24.04
C SER A 160 7.75 -3.23 -22.98
N ARG A 161 8.13 -1.95 -23.01
CA ARG A 161 9.12 -1.34 -22.12
C ARG A 161 8.54 -0.79 -20.82
N TYR A 162 7.22 -0.78 -20.66
CA TYR A 162 6.55 -0.11 -19.55
C TYR A 162 5.69 -1.07 -18.75
N ASP A 163 5.73 -0.92 -17.43
CA ASP A 163 4.90 -1.67 -16.48
C ASP A 163 3.55 -0.97 -16.27
N VAL A 164 3.49 0.35 -16.48
CA VAL A 164 2.30 1.20 -16.28
C VAL A 164 2.10 2.12 -17.48
N VAL A 165 0.84 2.29 -17.90
CA VAL A 165 0.46 3.16 -19.02
C VAL A 165 -0.53 4.21 -18.54
N TYR A 166 -0.17 5.48 -18.72
CA TYR A 166 -1.05 6.62 -18.52
C TYR A 166 -1.49 7.19 -19.88
N PHE A 167 -2.79 7.23 -20.13
CA PHE A 167 -3.37 8.01 -21.21
C PHE A 167 -3.89 9.33 -20.64
N VAL A 168 -3.22 10.42 -20.97
CA VAL A 168 -3.51 11.76 -20.48
C VAL A 168 -4.25 12.53 -21.57
N ALA A 169 -5.51 12.86 -21.35
CA ALA A 169 -6.27 13.66 -22.32
C ALA A 169 -5.92 15.15 -22.20
N ASP A 170 -6.09 15.88 -23.29
CA ASP A 170 -6.11 17.35 -23.28
C ASP A 170 -7.22 17.85 -22.35
N PRO A 171 -6.89 18.54 -21.23
CA PRO A 171 -7.87 18.99 -20.25
C PRO A 171 -8.80 20.08 -20.78
N ASP A 172 -8.41 20.76 -21.87
CA ASP A 172 -9.20 21.81 -22.51
C ASP A 172 -10.20 21.27 -23.56
N ALA A 173 -10.16 19.96 -23.85
CA ALA A 173 -11.01 19.39 -24.88
C ALA A 173 -12.47 19.30 -24.41
N PRO A 174 -13.46 19.76 -25.22
CA PRO A 174 -14.83 19.96 -24.75
C PRO A 174 -15.58 18.67 -24.38
N GLY A 175 -15.08 17.50 -24.77
CA GLY A 175 -15.64 16.20 -24.42
C GLY A 175 -14.91 15.46 -23.30
N VAL A 176 -14.01 16.12 -22.56
CA VAL A 176 -13.27 15.54 -21.42
C VAL A 176 -13.87 16.04 -20.12
N ASP A 177 -14.44 15.13 -19.34
CA ASP A 177 -14.90 15.37 -17.97
C ASP A 177 -13.77 15.03 -16.97
N SER A 178 -13.37 16.00 -16.15
CA SER A 178 -12.29 15.80 -15.17
C SER A 178 -12.65 14.81 -14.06
N ASP A 179 -13.93 14.68 -13.74
CA ASP A 179 -14.40 13.77 -12.69
C ASP A 179 -14.39 12.29 -13.15
N ALA A 180 -13.98 12.03 -14.40
CA ALA A 180 -13.94 10.71 -15.00
C ALA A 180 -12.56 10.03 -14.92
N THR A 181 -11.54 10.70 -14.37
CA THR A 181 -10.21 10.09 -14.13
C THR A 181 -10.37 8.80 -13.34
N LYS A 182 -9.76 7.72 -13.83
CA LYS A 182 -9.77 6.42 -13.17
C LYS A 182 -8.74 5.45 -13.74
N VAL A 183 -8.42 4.43 -12.97
CA VAL A 183 -7.88 3.18 -13.50
C VAL A 183 -8.96 2.43 -14.31
N VAL A 184 -8.55 1.83 -15.42
CA VAL A 184 -9.40 0.90 -16.18
C VAL A 184 -8.75 -0.47 -16.16
N ASN A 185 -9.36 -1.40 -15.41
CA ASN A 185 -9.07 -2.83 -15.48
C ASN A 185 -9.77 -3.43 -16.71
N LEU A 186 -9.01 -4.08 -17.59
CA LEU A 186 -9.54 -4.68 -18.81
C LEU A 186 -9.74 -6.18 -18.65
N ASP A 187 -10.98 -6.66 -18.79
CA ASP A 187 -11.29 -8.09 -18.78
C ASP A 187 -10.57 -8.83 -19.91
N THR A 188 -10.52 -8.20 -21.09
CA THR A 188 -9.71 -8.66 -22.22
C THR A 188 -8.55 -7.67 -22.40
N PRO A 189 -7.29 -8.11 -22.22
CA PRO A 189 -6.15 -7.24 -22.40
C PRO A 189 -6.10 -6.68 -23.82
N MET A 190 -5.74 -5.40 -23.96
CA MET A 190 -5.31 -4.89 -25.26
C MET A 190 -3.91 -5.43 -25.58
N ARG A 191 -3.54 -5.46 -26.86
CA ARG A 191 -2.22 -5.92 -27.31
C ARG A 191 -1.55 -4.86 -28.15
N ALA A 192 -0.31 -4.57 -27.80
CA ALA A 192 0.63 -3.73 -28.53
C ALA A 192 2.03 -4.30 -28.32
N ASP A 193 2.91 -4.21 -29.31
CA ASP A 193 4.33 -4.62 -29.21
C ASP A 193 4.58 -6.04 -28.63
N GLY A 194 3.66 -6.97 -28.90
CA GLY A 194 3.75 -8.35 -28.39
C GLY A 194 3.54 -8.48 -26.88
N THR A 195 3.07 -7.45 -26.18
CA THR A 195 2.71 -7.48 -24.76
C THR A 195 1.20 -7.31 -24.54
N ASP A 196 0.70 -7.89 -23.44
CA ASP A 196 -0.68 -7.72 -22.98
C ASP A 196 -0.75 -6.48 -22.06
N ILE A 197 -1.47 -5.45 -22.49
CA ILE A 197 -1.82 -4.29 -21.67
C ILE A 197 -3.14 -4.60 -20.97
N ARG A 198 -3.04 -4.98 -19.70
CA ARG A 198 -4.21 -5.38 -18.87
C ARG A 198 -4.88 -4.22 -18.19
N ARG A 199 -4.15 -3.10 -18.01
CA ARG A 199 -4.59 -1.94 -17.25
C ARG A 199 -4.01 -0.68 -17.85
N VAL A 200 -4.82 0.35 -17.83
CA VAL A 200 -4.43 1.71 -18.21
C VAL A 200 -5.04 2.65 -17.19
N VAL A 201 -4.30 3.66 -16.79
CA VAL A 201 -4.84 4.77 -16.02
C VAL A 201 -5.18 5.88 -17.01
N THR A 202 -6.47 6.23 -17.08
CA THR A 202 -6.95 7.35 -17.89
C THR A 202 -6.97 8.60 -17.02
N VAL A 203 -6.20 9.61 -17.42
CA VAL A 203 -6.02 10.87 -16.69
C VAL A 203 -6.77 11.96 -17.45
N PHE A 204 -7.87 12.42 -16.87
CA PHE A 204 -8.76 13.44 -17.43
C PHE A 204 -8.77 14.72 -16.59
N GLU A 205 -7.93 14.77 -15.58
CA GLU A 205 -7.79 15.86 -14.62
C GLU A 205 -7.67 17.25 -15.26
N GLN A 206 -8.10 18.25 -14.50
CA GLN A 206 -7.86 19.66 -14.83
C GLN A 206 -6.36 20.00 -14.71
N HIS A 207 -6.01 21.18 -15.22
CA HIS A 207 -4.68 21.78 -15.02
C HIS A 207 -4.82 23.05 -14.16
N PRO A 208 -4.40 23.04 -12.87
CA PRO A 208 -3.77 21.93 -12.13
C PRO A 208 -4.80 20.87 -11.67
N PRO A 209 -4.35 19.62 -11.43
CA PRO A 209 -5.19 18.52 -10.99
C PRO A 209 -5.43 18.55 -9.48
N ASP A 210 -6.34 17.70 -9.02
CA ASP A 210 -6.45 17.43 -7.59
C ASP A 210 -5.18 16.77 -7.04
N ARG A 211 -4.86 17.10 -5.80
CA ARG A 211 -3.64 16.60 -5.14
C ARG A 211 -3.70 15.08 -5.00
N LEU A 212 -2.60 14.40 -5.31
CA LEU A 212 -2.42 12.95 -5.17
C LEU A 212 -3.34 12.06 -6.01
N VAL A 213 -4.20 12.60 -6.89
CA VAL A 213 -5.10 11.81 -7.73
C VAL A 213 -4.37 10.73 -8.55
N LEU A 214 -3.26 11.07 -9.21
CA LEU A 214 -2.50 10.09 -9.96
C LEU A 214 -1.88 9.01 -9.04
N ALA A 215 -1.53 9.37 -7.80
CA ALA A 215 -1.03 8.39 -6.84
C ALA A 215 -2.15 7.41 -6.42
N HIS A 216 -3.37 7.91 -6.18
CA HIS A 216 -4.54 7.10 -5.88
C HIS A 216 -4.83 6.11 -7.00
N GLU A 217 -4.94 6.60 -8.24
CA GLU A 217 -5.22 5.75 -9.40
C GLU A 217 -4.12 4.71 -9.66
N THR A 218 -2.87 5.09 -9.39
CA THR A 218 -1.75 4.17 -9.50
C THR A 218 -1.78 3.11 -8.39
N GLY A 219 -2.36 3.40 -7.22
CA GLY A 219 -2.59 2.41 -6.16
C GLY A 219 -3.40 1.21 -6.64
N HIS A 220 -4.43 1.43 -7.45
CA HIS A 220 -5.23 0.34 -8.03
C HIS A 220 -4.46 -0.52 -9.06
N VAL A 221 -3.45 0.05 -9.73
CA VAL A 221 -2.54 -0.73 -10.59
C VAL A 221 -1.78 -1.78 -9.78
N PHE A 222 -1.67 -1.59 -8.46
CA PHE A 222 -1.05 -2.50 -7.51
C PHE A 222 -2.06 -3.23 -6.62
N ASP A 223 -3.26 -3.48 -7.15
CA ASP A 223 -4.31 -4.28 -6.51
C ASP A 223 -4.87 -3.71 -5.18
N LEU A 224 -4.77 -2.40 -4.96
CA LEU A 224 -5.41 -1.74 -3.82
C LEU A 224 -6.88 -1.40 -4.12
N PRO A 225 -7.80 -1.60 -3.16
CA PRO A 225 -9.20 -1.19 -3.30
C PRO A 225 -9.42 0.27 -2.94
N ASP A 226 -10.51 0.84 -3.46
CA ASP A 226 -11.17 2.00 -2.88
C ASP A 226 -11.69 1.65 -1.48
N LEU A 227 -11.41 2.51 -0.52
CA LEU A 227 -11.83 2.32 0.88
C LEU A 227 -13.10 3.11 1.23
N TYR A 228 -13.52 4.05 0.38
CA TYR A 228 -14.74 4.83 0.58
C TYR A 228 -16.00 4.01 0.32
N HIS A 229 -17.11 4.43 0.94
CA HIS A 229 -18.44 3.91 0.60
C HIS A 229 -19.03 4.79 -0.50
N ARG A 230 -19.31 4.23 -1.69
CA ARG A 230 -20.09 4.93 -2.71
C ARG A 230 -21.57 4.91 -2.33
N PRO A 231 -22.19 6.06 -1.96
CA PRO A 231 -23.61 6.11 -1.62
C PRO A 231 -24.45 5.79 -2.86
N VAL A 232 -25.52 5.01 -2.67
CA VAL A 232 -26.38 4.50 -3.77
C VAL A 232 -27.09 5.62 -4.54
N ASP A 233 -27.29 6.78 -3.92
CA ASP A 233 -27.97 7.95 -4.48
C ASP A 233 -26.99 9.04 -4.99
N GLY A 234 -25.69 8.78 -4.96
CA GLY A 234 -24.65 9.75 -5.31
C GLY A 234 -24.59 10.97 -4.40
N LYS A 235 -25.35 10.97 -3.29
CA LYS A 235 -25.42 12.05 -2.31
C LYS A 235 -25.10 11.47 -0.94
N GLY A 236 -23.83 11.45 -0.59
CA GLY A 236 -23.41 10.97 0.72
C GLY A 236 -21.90 11.04 0.90
N ASP A 237 -21.52 10.68 2.11
CA ASP A 237 -20.24 10.94 2.75
C ASP A 237 -19.24 9.84 2.34
N TRP A 238 -18.48 10.13 1.27
CA TRP A 238 -17.53 9.21 0.64
C TRP A 238 -16.46 8.75 1.66
N ASP A 239 -15.98 9.66 2.52
CA ASP A 239 -14.81 9.44 3.36
C ASP A 239 -15.09 8.77 4.73
N THR A 240 -16.30 8.24 4.94
CA THR A 240 -16.78 7.79 6.26
C THR A 240 -16.06 6.60 6.89
N TYR A 241 -15.43 5.74 6.10
CA TYR A 241 -14.80 4.52 6.65
C TYR A 241 -13.38 4.72 7.14
N VAL A 242 -12.62 5.62 6.51
CA VAL A 242 -11.18 5.75 6.82
C VAL A 242 -10.75 7.20 7.01
N GLY A 243 -11.59 8.19 6.70
CA GLY A 243 -11.29 9.61 6.86
C GLY A 243 -9.97 10.01 6.22
N ASP A 244 -9.15 10.73 6.98
CA ASP A 244 -7.85 11.22 6.51
C ASP A 244 -6.75 10.16 6.37
N TRP A 245 -6.99 8.92 6.82
CA TRP A 245 -5.92 8.00 7.23
C TRP A 245 -5.33 7.11 6.13
N ASP A 246 -5.83 7.18 4.89
CA ASP A 246 -5.29 6.43 3.76
C ASP A 246 -5.63 7.08 2.42
N LEU A 247 -4.66 7.13 1.50
CA LEU A 247 -4.81 7.64 0.14
C LEU A 247 -5.96 6.98 -0.63
N MET A 248 -6.18 5.68 -0.44
CA MET A 248 -7.23 4.90 -1.10
C MET A 248 -8.62 5.17 -0.52
N GLY A 249 -8.70 5.88 0.61
CA GLY A 249 -9.92 6.51 1.08
C GLY A 249 -10.13 7.87 0.46
N SER A 250 -9.13 8.75 0.61
CA SER A 250 -9.20 10.13 0.14
C SER A 250 -7.83 10.69 -0.24
N GLN A 251 -7.72 11.23 -1.45
CA GLN A 251 -6.52 11.93 -1.93
C GLN A 251 -6.26 13.28 -1.24
N PHE A 252 -7.29 13.81 -0.57
CA PHE A 252 -7.24 15.08 0.16
C PHE A 252 -6.88 14.92 1.64
N GLY A 253 -6.79 13.69 2.15
CA GLY A 253 -6.55 13.42 3.57
C GLY A 253 -5.32 14.13 4.14
N LEU A 254 -5.40 14.46 5.43
CA LEU A 254 -4.28 15.02 6.20
C LEU A 254 -3.16 13.98 6.46
N ALA A 255 -3.52 12.70 6.53
CA ALA A 255 -2.63 11.58 6.80
C ALA A 255 -2.73 10.49 5.70
N PRO A 256 -2.44 10.82 4.43
CA PRO A 256 -2.72 9.95 3.30
C PRO A 256 -1.69 8.82 3.11
N ASP A 257 -0.77 8.57 4.06
CA ASP A 257 0.09 7.38 3.93
C ASP A 257 -0.76 6.11 3.89
N LEU A 258 -0.33 5.10 3.13
CA LEU A 258 -1.08 3.84 3.05
C LEU A 258 -1.05 3.13 4.41
N PHE A 259 -2.16 2.50 4.79
CA PHE A 259 -2.27 1.67 5.98
C PHE A 259 -1.14 0.64 6.02
N GLY A 260 -0.68 0.32 7.23
CA GLY A 260 0.30 -0.74 7.46
C GLY A 260 -0.14 -2.07 6.85
N TRP A 261 -1.45 -2.37 6.83
CA TRP A 261 -2.00 -3.53 6.13
C TRP A 261 -1.73 -3.51 4.63
N HIS A 262 -2.00 -2.39 3.95
CA HIS A 262 -1.68 -2.22 2.53
C HIS A 262 -0.18 -2.28 2.28
N LYS A 263 0.64 -1.63 3.12
CA LYS A 263 2.11 -1.74 3.04
C LYS A 263 2.60 -3.18 3.21
N TRP A 264 1.93 -4.00 4.04
CA TRP A 264 2.20 -5.43 4.14
C TRP A 264 1.81 -6.17 2.86
N LYS A 265 0.58 -5.97 2.36
CA LYS A 265 0.07 -6.54 1.11
C LYS A 265 1.00 -6.27 -0.08
N LEU A 266 1.50 -5.05 -0.19
CA LEU A 266 2.41 -4.62 -1.27
C LEU A 266 3.85 -5.13 -1.12
N GLY A 267 4.18 -5.79 0.01
CA GLY A 267 5.52 -6.33 0.28
C GLY A 267 6.53 -5.28 0.80
N TRP A 268 6.05 -4.16 1.35
CA TRP A 268 6.91 -3.09 1.84
C TRP A 268 7.28 -3.21 3.32
N LEU A 269 6.52 -4.02 4.09
CA LEU A 269 6.87 -4.41 5.45
C LEU A 269 7.62 -5.75 5.44
N ASP A 270 8.80 -5.80 6.09
CA ASP A 270 9.44 -7.09 6.37
C ASP A 270 8.55 -7.91 7.34
N PRO A 271 8.58 -9.25 7.30
CA PRO A 271 7.79 -10.08 8.21
C PRO A 271 7.96 -9.72 9.70
N ARG A 272 9.18 -9.36 10.12
CA ARG A 272 9.48 -8.91 11.50
C ARG A 272 8.81 -7.59 11.90
N GLN A 273 8.34 -6.80 10.93
CA GLN A 273 7.66 -5.52 11.19
C GLN A 273 6.16 -5.71 11.42
N VAL A 274 5.66 -6.94 11.22
CA VAL A 274 4.29 -7.35 11.48
C VAL A 274 4.29 -8.32 12.67
N THR A 275 3.50 -8.04 13.69
CA THR A 275 3.41 -8.88 14.89
C THR A 275 1.98 -9.39 15.07
N CYS A 276 1.81 -10.71 14.98
CA CYS A 276 0.55 -11.35 15.29
C CYS A 276 0.34 -11.44 16.81
N VAL A 277 -0.79 -10.94 17.30
CA VAL A 277 -1.14 -10.90 18.72
C VAL A 277 -2.30 -11.87 19.00
N GLY A 278 -1.98 -13.04 19.55
CA GLY A 278 -2.96 -14.06 19.95
C GLY A 278 -3.12 -14.23 21.47
N LYS A 279 -2.42 -13.41 22.26
CA LYS A 279 -2.46 -13.37 23.73
C LYS A 279 -2.04 -11.97 24.19
N PRO A 280 -2.29 -11.58 25.45
CA PRO A 280 -1.83 -10.30 25.98
C PRO A 280 -0.35 -10.07 25.67
N THR A 281 -0.06 -9.02 24.90
CA THR A 281 1.28 -8.74 24.38
C THR A 281 1.58 -7.25 24.52
N ARG A 282 2.73 -6.96 25.11
CA ARG A 282 3.28 -5.62 25.18
C ARG A 282 4.35 -5.47 24.10
N LEU A 283 4.22 -4.46 23.25
CA LEU A 283 5.13 -4.23 22.12
C LEU A 283 5.40 -2.73 21.90
N THR A 284 6.39 -2.45 21.06
CA THR A 284 6.74 -1.09 20.65
C THR A 284 6.45 -0.92 19.17
N LEU A 285 5.51 -0.05 18.83
CA LEU A 285 5.16 0.33 17.46
C LEU A 285 5.94 1.57 17.04
N GLU A 286 6.72 1.47 15.98
CA GLU A 286 7.28 2.65 15.33
C GLU A 286 6.17 3.38 14.56
N PRO A 287 6.23 4.73 14.47
CA PRO A 287 5.35 5.48 13.59
C PRO A 287 5.45 4.94 12.16
N LEU A 288 4.31 4.78 11.50
CA LEU A 288 4.23 4.11 10.22
C LEU A 288 5.08 4.82 9.18
N GLY A 289 4.97 6.14 9.06
CA GLY A 289 5.77 6.98 8.16
C GLY A 289 7.28 7.06 8.47
N ALA A 290 7.75 6.48 9.59
CA ALA A 290 9.17 6.50 9.94
C ALA A 290 9.97 5.47 9.12
N GLY A 291 10.52 5.87 7.97
CA GLY A 291 11.55 5.11 7.25
C GLY A 291 12.96 5.31 7.83
N PRO A 292 13.95 4.49 7.42
CA PRO A 292 15.35 4.71 7.80
C PRO A 292 15.81 6.13 7.41
N GLY A 293 16.11 6.97 8.41
CA GLY A 293 16.54 8.35 8.20
C GLY A 293 15.42 9.38 8.00
N THR A 294 14.15 8.99 7.98
CA THR A 294 13.00 9.91 7.86
C THR A 294 12.72 10.59 9.20
N PRO A 295 12.79 11.92 9.33
CA PRO A 295 12.43 12.60 10.57
C PRO A 295 10.98 12.32 10.99
N VAL A 296 10.74 12.24 12.30
CA VAL A 296 9.41 12.01 12.88
C VAL A 296 9.08 13.16 13.82
N ALA A 297 7.95 13.84 13.60
CA ALA A 297 7.54 15.02 14.37
C ALA A 297 8.66 16.06 14.53
N GLY A 298 9.42 16.29 13.45
CA GLY A 298 10.56 17.22 13.40
C GLY A 298 11.82 16.75 14.14
N ARG A 299 11.87 15.52 14.65
CA ARG A 299 13.03 14.94 15.34
C ARG A 299 13.80 13.97 14.44
N PRO A 300 15.14 13.92 14.52
CA PRO A 300 15.93 12.91 13.82
C PRO A 300 15.53 11.50 14.26
N ALA A 301 15.22 10.63 13.30
CA ALA A 301 14.80 9.25 13.55
C ALA A 301 16.00 8.30 13.73
N PHE A 302 16.83 8.55 14.75
CA PHE A 302 17.90 7.62 15.10
C PHE A 302 17.30 6.33 15.67
N GLY A 303 17.56 5.20 15.00
CA GLY A 303 17.15 3.88 15.45
C GLY A 303 15.71 3.47 15.08
N LEU A 304 14.97 4.30 14.32
CA LEU A 304 13.68 3.92 13.73
C LEU A 304 13.82 3.45 12.28
N GLY A 305 12.77 2.81 11.76
CA GLY A 305 12.61 2.39 10.37
C GLY A 305 12.76 0.90 10.14
N ARG A 306 13.03 0.11 11.20
CA ARG A 306 13.25 -1.34 11.10
C ARG A 306 12.50 -2.16 12.16
N GLY A 307 11.89 -1.52 13.15
CA GLY A 307 11.08 -2.16 14.18
C GLY A 307 9.66 -2.48 13.72
N THR A 308 8.85 -2.98 14.66
CA THR A 308 7.44 -3.31 14.45
C THR A 308 6.66 -2.07 14.03
N LYS A 309 5.89 -2.18 12.94
CA LYS A 309 5.04 -1.11 12.42
C LYS A 309 3.55 -1.47 12.49
N LEU A 310 3.24 -2.76 12.45
CA LEU A 310 1.89 -3.28 12.42
C LEU A 310 1.75 -4.39 13.46
N ALA A 311 0.75 -4.29 14.34
CA ALA A 311 0.29 -5.41 15.15
C ALA A 311 -1.09 -5.85 14.65
N VAL A 312 -1.34 -7.15 14.63
CA VAL A 312 -2.57 -7.72 14.07
C VAL A 312 -3.17 -8.74 15.04
N VAL A 313 -4.46 -8.59 15.32
CA VAL A 313 -5.27 -9.58 16.02
C VAL A 313 -6.23 -10.20 15.02
N ARG A 314 -6.11 -11.50 14.78
CA ARG A 314 -7.04 -12.21 13.90
C ARG A 314 -8.35 -12.45 14.63
N THR A 315 -9.46 -11.89 14.15
CA THR A 315 -10.78 -11.99 14.79
C THR A 315 -11.69 -13.03 14.14
N GLY A 316 -11.32 -13.52 12.94
CA GLY A 316 -12.07 -14.56 12.24
C GLY A 316 -11.32 -15.13 11.04
N PRO A 317 -11.99 -15.97 10.21
CA PRO A 317 -11.40 -16.55 9.01
C PRO A 317 -10.93 -15.49 7.99
N GLU A 318 -11.73 -14.44 7.80
CA GLU A 318 -11.51 -13.37 6.82
C GLU A 318 -11.48 -11.98 7.46
N THR A 319 -11.38 -11.91 8.80
CA THR A 319 -11.41 -10.64 9.54
C THR A 319 -10.24 -10.53 10.51
N ALA A 320 -9.70 -9.32 10.62
CA ALA A 320 -8.66 -8.99 11.57
C ALA A 320 -8.83 -7.55 12.06
N LEU A 321 -8.25 -7.28 13.23
CA LEU A 321 -7.98 -5.93 13.71
C LEU A 321 -6.49 -5.63 13.52
N ALA A 322 -6.20 -4.44 13.02
CA ALA A 322 -4.85 -3.94 12.83
C ALA A 322 -4.64 -2.69 13.69
N PHE A 323 -3.43 -2.60 14.22
CA PHE A 323 -2.98 -1.54 15.13
C PHE A 323 -1.68 -0.99 14.60
N GLU A 324 -1.63 0.32 14.36
CA GLU A 324 -0.45 1.01 13.87
C GLU A 324 -0.29 2.37 14.52
N ALA A 325 0.94 2.84 14.66
CA ALA A 325 1.21 4.17 15.19
C ALA A 325 1.23 5.21 14.06
N ARG A 326 0.42 6.26 14.18
CA ARG A 326 0.41 7.41 13.26
C ARG A 326 1.00 8.62 13.95
N SER A 327 1.87 9.34 13.24
CA SER A 327 2.53 10.56 13.73
C SER A 327 2.94 11.42 12.53
N PRO A 328 3.18 12.73 12.69
CA PRO A 328 3.59 13.61 11.59
C PRO A 328 4.96 13.23 10.99
N ALA A 329 4.97 12.34 10.00
CA ALA A 329 6.17 11.82 9.34
C ALA A 329 5.85 11.31 7.93
N GLY A 330 6.77 11.50 6.99
CA GLY A 330 6.59 11.04 5.61
C GLY A 330 5.32 11.63 4.97
N ASN A 331 4.50 10.78 4.37
CA ASN A 331 3.23 11.19 3.76
C ASN A 331 2.22 11.72 4.80
N ASP A 332 2.34 11.35 6.07
CA ASP A 332 1.48 11.82 7.17
C ASP A 332 1.93 13.16 7.77
N ALA A 333 2.85 13.90 7.14
CA ALA A 333 3.37 15.16 7.69
C ALA A 333 2.28 16.21 7.99
N GLY A 334 1.12 16.13 7.31
CA GLY A 334 -0.04 17.00 7.53
C GLY A 334 -0.95 16.58 8.68
N THR A 335 -0.73 15.43 9.31
CA THR A 335 -1.62 14.94 10.36
C THR A 335 -1.62 15.87 11.57
N CYS A 336 -2.82 16.17 12.05
CA CYS A 336 -3.06 17.04 13.19
C CYS A 336 -3.21 16.27 14.52
N LYS A 337 -3.40 14.94 14.45
CA LYS A 337 -3.54 14.05 15.60
C LYS A 337 -2.60 12.86 15.43
N GLU A 338 -2.06 12.38 16.55
CA GLU A 338 -1.14 11.24 16.59
C GLU A 338 -1.62 10.24 17.63
N GLY A 339 -1.27 8.97 17.45
CA GLY A 339 -1.69 7.91 18.36
C GLY A 339 -1.62 6.54 17.71
N VAL A 340 -2.29 5.58 18.35
CA VAL A 340 -2.42 4.22 17.82
C VAL A 340 -3.76 4.12 17.12
N LEU A 341 -3.72 4.07 15.79
CA LEU A 341 -4.90 3.89 14.97
C LEU A 341 -5.31 2.42 15.00
N VAL A 342 -6.61 2.18 15.14
CA VAL A 342 -7.21 0.85 15.14
C VAL A 342 -8.17 0.75 13.97
N TYR A 343 -8.07 -0.31 13.17
CA TYR A 343 -8.99 -0.53 12.06
C TYR A 343 -9.29 -2.01 11.86
N ARG A 344 -10.48 -2.28 11.33
CA ARG A 344 -10.93 -3.61 10.94
C ARG A 344 -10.60 -3.85 9.48
N VAL A 345 -10.10 -5.05 9.19
CA VAL A 345 -9.81 -5.53 7.83
C VAL A 345 -10.73 -6.70 7.51
N ARG A 346 -11.28 -6.71 6.29
CA ARG A 346 -12.18 -7.75 5.77
C ARG A 346 -11.70 -8.23 4.41
N ALA A 347 -11.11 -9.43 4.34
CA ALA A 347 -10.54 -9.98 3.11
C ALA A 347 -11.59 -10.30 2.02
N GLY A 348 -12.84 -10.55 2.42
CA GLY A 348 -13.96 -10.86 1.52
C GLY A 348 -14.78 -9.66 1.06
N ALA A 349 -14.49 -8.44 1.54
CA ALA A 349 -15.16 -7.24 1.08
C ALA A 349 -14.49 -6.70 -0.19
N ALA A 350 -15.28 -6.37 -1.21
CA ALA A 350 -14.78 -5.81 -2.46
C ALA A 350 -14.47 -4.31 -2.33
N SER A 351 -13.69 -3.78 -3.27
CA SER A 351 -13.49 -2.33 -3.49
C SER A 351 -14.79 -1.54 -3.38
N GLY A 352 -14.79 -0.45 -2.63
CA GLY A 352 -15.98 0.37 -2.37
C GLY A 352 -16.97 -0.21 -1.34
N GLY A 353 -16.73 -1.42 -0.84
CA GLY A 353 -17.52 -2.11 0.18
C GLY A 353 -17.01 -1.92 1.62
N GLY A 354 -16.04 -1.03 1.82
CA GLY A 354 -15.35 -0.81 3.10
C GLY A 354 -14.47 -1.98 3.54
N PRO A 355 -13.55 -2.49 2.71
CA PRO A 355 -12.69 -3.62 3.08
C PRO A 355 -11.75 -3.29 4.25
N ILE A 356 -11.49 -2.00 4.49
CA ILE A 356 -10.90 -1.47 5.72
C ILE A 356 -11.85 -0.45 6.33
N GLN A 357 -11.96 -0.44 7.66
CA GLN A 357 -12.73 0.54 8.41
C GLN A 357 -12.00 0.96 9.68
N VAL A 358 -11.70 2.25 9.82
CA VAL A 358 -11.17 2.85 11.05
C VAL A 358 -12.20 2.75 12.16
N ILE A 359 -11.73 2.39 13.35
CA ILE A 359 -12.54 2.32 14.56
C ILE A 359 -12.19 3.53 15.42
N ASP A 360 -13.18 4.40 15.58
CA ASP A 360 -13.03 5.64 16.34
C ASP A 360 -12.95 5.36 17.84
N ALA A 361 -11.80 5.71 18.45
CA ALA A 361 -11.62 5.66 19.90
C ALA A 361 -12.37 6.78 20.64
N HIS A 362 -12.81 7.82 19.92
CA HIS A 362 -13.41 9.04 20.44
C HIS A 362 -14.75 9.40 19.75
N PRO A 363 -15.76 8.50 19.74
CA PRO A 363 -17.02 8.64 18.97
C PRO A 363 -17.94 9.78 19.41
N HIS A 364 -17.51 10.62 20.33
CA HIS A 364 -18.25 11.77 20.85
C HIS A 364 -17.48 13.08 20.68
N THR A 365 -16.32 13.04 20.02
CA THR A 365 -15.52 14.20 19.65
C THR A 365 -15.14 14.10 18.18
N GLU A 366 -14.49 15.16 17.71
CA GLU A 366 -14.03 15.30 16.34
C GLU A 366 -12.92 16.35 16.34
N ALA A 367 -12.07 16.32 15.32
CA ALA A 367 -10.91 17.19 15.25
C ALA A 367 -10.65 17.74 13.85
N CYS A 368 -9.81 18.77 13.78
CA CYS A 368 -9.23 19.24 12.53
C CYS A 368 -10.26 19.73 11.49
N TRP A 369 -11.37 20.27 11.98
CA TRP A 369 -12.54 20.78 11.25
C TRP A 369 -12.27 21.58 9.98
N GLU A 370 -11.20 22.39 9.96
CA GLU A 370 -10.91 23.25 8.82
C GLU A 370 -10.16 22.54 7.69
N ALA A 371 -9.54 21.39 7.97
CA ALA A 371 -8.56 20.78 7.09
C ALA A 371 -8.76 19.27 6.86
N SER A 372 -9.47 18.59 7.77
CA SER A 372 -9.80 17.18 7.66
C SER A 372 -10.88 16.97 6.60
N VAL A 373 -10.74 15.90 5.82
CA VAL A 373 -11.78 15.45 4.90
C VAL A 373 -12.99 14.88 5.65
N TYR A 374 -12.75 14.36 6.86
CA TYR A 374 -13.79 13.80 7.72
C TYR A 374 -13.47 14.00 9.22
N PRO A 375 -13.83 15.18 9.78
CA PRO A 375 -13.51 15.56 11.15
C PRO A 375 -13.86 14.52 12.23
N PRO A 376 -14.96 13.74 12.13
CA PRO A 376 -15.29 12.71 13.12
C PRO A 376 -14.26 11.58 13.26
N LEU A 377 -13.43 11.31 12.26
CA LEU A 377 -12.35 10.32 12.37
C LEU A 377 -10.97 10.95 12.56
N ALA A 378 -10.85 12.28 12.55
CA ALA A 378 -9.57 12.95 12.64
C ALA A 378 -8.86 12.73 13.97
N ASP A 379 -9.58 12.47 15.06
CA ASP A 379 -9.06 12.07 16.38
C ASP A 379 -9.31 10.60 16.73
N ALA A 380 -9.61 9.75 15.75
CA ALA A 380 -9.78 8.31 15.95
C ALA A 380 -8.63 7.57 16.66
N PRO A 381 -7.32 7.93 16.50
CA PRO A 381 -6.25 7.22 17.18
C PRO A 381 -6.37 7.25 18.71
N VAL A 382 -6.07 6.11 19.35
CA VAL A 382 -5.96 6.03 20.82
C VAL A 382 -4.72 6.81 21.25
N ALA A 383 -4.90 7.82 22.11
CA ALA A 383 -3.84 8.73 22.51
C ALA A 383 -3.00 8.17 23.66
N LEU A 384 -1.88 8.84 23.94
CA LEU A 384 -0.97 8.45 25.02
C LEU A 384 -1.67 8.50 26.39
N GLY A 385 -1.59 7.40 27.14
CA GLY A 385 -2.20 7.24 28.46
C GLY A 385 -3.63 6.68 28.40
N GLU A 386 -4.21 6.52 27.22
CA GLU A 386 -5.55 6.00 27.04
C GLU A 386 -5.57 4.48 26.89
N SER A 387 -6.76 3.93 27.11
CA SER A 387 -7.07 2.55 26.76
C SER A 387 -8.41 2.49 26.06
N PHE A 388 -8.49 1.66 25.03
CA PHE A 388 -9.67 1.49 24.21
C PHE A 388 -9.98 0.01 24.05
N THR A 389 -11.26 -0.36 24.16
CA THR A 389 -11.73 -1.73 23.90
C THR A 389 -12.58 -1.70 22.64
N VAL A 390 -12.17 -2.47 21.64
CA VAL A 390 -12.80 -2.48 20.33
C VAL A 390 -14.22 -3.03 20.43
N PRO A 391 -15.26 -2.25 20.08
CA PRO A 391 -16.63 -2.71 20.15
C PRO A 391 -16.87 -3.94 19.27
N GLY A 392 -17.40 -5.02 19.87
CA GLY A 392 -17.79 -6.25 19.18
C GLY A 392 -16.71 -7.31 19.02
N ASP A 393 -15.44 -6.99 19.28
CA ASP A 393 -14.32 -7.96 19.22
C ASP A 393 -13.69 -8.24 20.58
N ASP A 394 -14.03 -7.47 21.63
CA ASP A 394 -13.47 -7.53 23.00
C ASP A 394 -11.94 -7.36 23.10
N VAL A 395 -11.29 -6.95 22.02
CA VAL A 395 -9.85 -6.67 21.99
C VAL A 395 -9.56 -5.30 22.60
N ARG A 396 -8.67 -5.26 23.60
CA ARG A 396 -8.26 -4.01 24.28
C ARG A 396 -6.86 -3.59 23.87
N VAL A 397 -6.68 -2.29 23.60
CA VAL A 397 -5.38 -1.64 23.43
C VAL A 397 -5.18 -0.61 24.55
N GLU A 398 -3.97 -0.58 25.12
CA GLU A 398 -3.53 0.40 26.11
C GLU A 398 -2.27 1.08 25.58
N VAL A 399 -2.24 2.41 25.53
CA VAL A 399 -1.12 3.19 24.99
C VAL A 399 -0.31 3.75 26.16
N GLU A 400 0.69 3.00 26.61
CA GLU A 400 1.36 3.23 27.90
C GLU A 400 2.42 4.34 27.87
N GLY A 401 3.08 4.55 26.73
CA GLY A 401 4.29 5.36 26.69
C GLY A 401 4.82 5.66 25.30
N ARG A 402 5.81 6.56 25.24
CA ARG A 402 6.65 6.77 24.06
C ARG A 402 8.11 6.55 24.41
N THR A 403 8.87 5.96 23.49
CA THR A 403 10.32 5.88 23.59
C THR A 403 10.94 7.24 23.26
N VAL A 404 12.21 7.43 23.63
CA VAL A 404 12.96 8.65 23.29
C VAL A 404 13.01 8.88 21.77
N ALA A 405 13.04 7.79 20.99
CA ALA A 405 13.03 7.84 19.53
C ALA A 405 11.66 8.18 18.93
N GLY A 406 10.58 8.18 19.73
CA GLY A 406 9.22 8.52 19.28
C GLY A 406 8.32 7.32 18.96
N ALA A 407 8.79 6.08 19.20
CA ALA A 407 7.97 4.87 19.07
C ALA A 407 6.99 4.72 20.24
N TRP A 408 5.85 4.08 19.99
CA TRP A 408 4.72 3.95 20.90
C TRP A 408 4.79 2.62 21.62
N THR A 409 4.73 2.63 22.95
CA THR A 409 4.66 1.41 23.75
C THR A 409 3.21 1.10 24.03
N VAL A 410 2.76 -0.06 23.58
CA VAL A 410 1.36 -0.47 23.63
C VAL A 410 1.24 -1.84 24.26
N LYS A 411 0.10 -2.10 24.88
CA LYS A 411 -0.32 -3.42 25.33
C LYS A 411 -1.63 -3.78 24.66
N ILE A 412 -1.63 -4.88 23.91
CA ILE A 412 -2.81 -5.39 23.19
C ILE A 412 -3.24 -6.69 23.86
N THR A 413 -4.51 -6.80 24.19
CA THR A 413 -5.16 -7.94 24.84
C THR A 413 -6.31 -8.42 23.97
N PRO A 414 -6.13 -9.50 23.19
CA PRO A 414 -7.17 -10.12 22.37
C PRO A 414 -8.29 -10.75 23.19
#